data_AF-A0A5P3VAA1-F1
#
_entry.id   AF-A0A5P3VAA1-F1
#
_cell.length_a   1.000
_cell.length_b   1.000
_cell.length_c   1.000
_cell.angle_alpha   90.00
_cell.angle_beta   90.00
_cell.angle_gamma   90.00
#
_symmetry.space_group_name_H-M   'P 1'
#
loop_
_entity.id
_entity.type
_entity.pdbx_description
1 polymer ?
#
loop_
_entity_poly.entity_id
_entity_poly.type
_entity_poly.pdbx_seq_one_letter_code
_entity_poly.pdbx_strand_id
1 'polypeptide(L)'
;MKLPLPAFMLAALAATAGSACLAGGVPAVAHDHGRAPVAQHTEPFVASTAKPFAQRMDDAMAVMDAGMRAAAMNGEPDHDFVAMMIPHHQGAIDMAKALLLDTRDPELRNLAQGIITDQQNEIRLMQAWLARHPKPAPGLNPAPADSR
;
A
#
# COMPACT_ATOMS: atom_id res chain seq x y z
N MET A 1 -50.40 14.20 -41.14
CA MET A 1 -50.49 14.35 -42.61
C MET A 1 -49.09 14.13 -43.18
N LYS A 2 -48.97 13.21 -44.14
CA LYS A 2 -47.73 12.80 -44.81
C LYS A 2 -47.18 13.97 -45.64
N LEU A 3 -45.86 14.18 -45.63
CA LEU A 3 -45.06 14.07 -46.84
C LEU A 3 -43.55 14.00 -46.52
N PRO A 4 -42.81 12.99 -47.02
CA PRO A 4 -41.36 12.93 -46.96
C PRO A 4 -40.71 13.80 -48.06
N LEU A 5 -39.52 14.34 -47.76
CA LEU A 5 -38.66 15.09 -48.68
C LEU A 5 -38.07 14.18 -49.78
N PRO A 6 -37.88 14.68 -51.02
CA PRO A 6 -37.43 13.89 -52.15
C PRO A 6 -35.91 13.64 -52.14
N ALA A 7 -35.54 12.42 -52.50
CA ALA A 7 -34.18 12.04 -52.86
C ALA A 7 -33.80 12.70 -54.19
N PHE A 8 -32.79 13.58 -54.15
CA PHE A 8 -32.02 13.97 -55.33
C PHE A 8 -30.60 13.43 -55.18
N MET A 9 -30.27 12.46 -56.03
CA MET A 9 -28.90 12.12 -56.35
C MET A 9 -28.27 13.27 -57.13
N LEU A 10 -27.10 13.74 -56.71
CA LEU A 10 -26.12 14.33 -57.62
C LEU A 10 -24.71 13.95 -57.18
N ALA A 11 -23.98 13.35 -58.10
CA ALA A 11 -22.58 13.00 -58.00
C ALA A 11 -21.69 14.24 -58.03
N ALA A 12 -20.57 14.23 -57.29
CA ALA A 12 -19.43 15.07 -57.61
C ALA A 12 -18.13 14.45 -57.07
N LEU A 13 -17.11 14.61 -57.91
CA LEU A 13 -15.79 13.98 -57.90
C LEU A 13 -14.79 14.75 -57.00
N ALA A 14 -13.78 14.01 -56.53
CA ALA A 14 -12.43 14.45 -56.13
C ALA A 14 -12.23 15.27 -54.83
N ALA A 15 -11.50 14.67 -53.88
CA ALA A 15 -10.31 15.28 -53.28
C ALA A 15 -9.49 14.22 -52.51
N THR A 16 -8.25 14.01 -52.95
CA THR A 16 -7.21 13.30 -52.19
C THR A 16 -6.67 14.21 -51.08
N ALA A 17 -6.66 13.75 -49.84
CA ALA A 17 -5.78 14.29 -48.79
C ALA A 17 -5.43 13.17 -47.81
N GLY A 18 -4.13 12.89 -47.69
CA GLY A 18 -3.60 11.85 -46.83
C GLY A 18 -3.69 12.17 -45.35
N SER A 19 -3.66 11.12 -44.54
CA SER A 19 -3.09 11.16 -43.19
C SER A 19 -2.65 9.75 -42.83
N ALA A 20 -1.33 9.55 -42.86
CA ALA A 20 -0.70 8.41 -42.23
C ALA A 20 -0.82 8.58 -40.72
N CYS A 21 -1.67 7.77 -40.07
CA CYS A 21 -1.66 7.63 -38.62
C CYS A 21 -0.39 6.88 -38.22
N LEU A 22 0.68 7.61 -37.91
CA LEU A 22 1.80 7.07 -37.14
C LEU A 22 1.30 6.85 -35.71
N ALA A 23 0.95 5.61 -35.39
CA ALA A 23 0.74 5.17 -34.03
C ALA A 23 2.09 5.15 -33.30
N GLY A 24 2.52 6.31 -32.81
CA GLY A 24 3.61 6.44 -31.86
C GLY A 24 3.15 5.93 -30.50
N GLY A 25 3.28 4.62 -30.27
CA GLY A 25 3.17 4.05 -28.94
C GLY A 25 4.31 4.58 -28.08
N VAL A 26 4.00 5.45 -27.13
CA VAL A 26 4.88 5.73 -26.00
C VAL A 26 5.03 4.42 -25.21
N PRO A 27 6.26 3.90 -25.00
CA PRO A 27 6.43 2.75 -24.13
C PRO A 27 6.06 3.16 -22.71
N ALA A 28 5.05 2.49 -22.15
CA ALA A 28 4.82 2.54 -20.72
C ALA A 28 6.08 2.01 -20.02
N VAL A 29 6.77 2.86 -19.27
CA VAL A 29 7.79 2.43 -18.32
C VAL A 29 7.07 1.67 -17.21
N ALA A 30 7.01 0.35 -17.34
CA ALA A 30 6.64 -0.52 -16.25
C ALA A 30 7.71 -0.34 -15.15
N HIS A 31 7.29 0.09 -13.97
CA HIS A 31 8.10 -0.09 -12.77
C HIS A 31 8.08 -1.60 -12.45
N ASP A 32 9.06 -2.31 -13.00
CA ASP A 32 9.32 -3.70 -12.66
C ASP A 32 9.80 -3.75 -11.21
N HIS A 33 8.93 -4.14 -10.29
CA HIS A 33 9.34 -4.64 -8.98
C HIS A 33 9.91 -6.05 -9.17
N GLY A 34 11.00 -6.15 -9.94
CA GLY A 34 11.82 -7.34 -10.05
C GLY A 34 12.37 -7.67 -8.67
N ARG A 35 11.59 -8.42 -7.90
CA ARG A 35 11.90 -8.85 -6.54
C ARG A 35 13.07 -9.82 -6.64
N ALA A 36 14.29 -9.29 -6.46
CA ALA A 36 15.40 -10.11 -6.02
C ALA A 36 14.94 -10.94 -4.81
N PRO A 37 15.37 -12.21 -4.67
CA PRO A 37 14.96 -13.03 -3.54
C PRO A 37 15.34 -12.27 -2.27
N VAL A 38 14.32 -11.81 -1.54
CA VAL A 38 14.50 -11.15 -0.25
C VAL A 38 15.18 -12.17 0.63
N ALA A 39 16.44 -11.92 0.95
CA ALA A 39 17.14 -12.69 1.96
C ALA A 39 16.26 -12.71 3.22
N GLN A 40 16.10 -13.88 3.82
CA GLN A 40 15.22 -14.15 4.97
C GLN A 40 15.70 -13.47 6.27
N HIS A 41 16.18 -12.23 6.20
CA HIS A 41 16.64 -11.49 7.35
C HIS A 41 15.44 -10.86 8.06
N THR A 42 14.86 -11.66 8.95
CA THR A 42 13.85 -11.27 9.96
C THR A 42 14.47 -10.49 11.12
N GLU A 43 15.58 -9.79 10.88
CA GLU A 43 16.17 -8.95 11.91
C GLU A 43 15.35 -7.66 12.02
N PRO A 44 15.11 -7.15 13.25
CA PRO A 44 14.46 -5.87 13.45
C PRO A 44 15.20 -4.78 12.65
N PHE A 45 14.44 -3.83 12.10
CA PHE A 45 15.06 -2.69 11.43
C PHE A 45 15.92 -1.89 12.43
N VAL A 46 17.16 -1.61 12.03
CA VAL A 46 18.09 -0.75 12.80
C VAL A 46 18.36 0.50 11.99
N ALA A 47 17.93 1.65 12.52
CA ALA A 47 18.23 2.94 11.92
C ALA A 47 19.74 3.23 12.01
N SER A 48 20.42 3.22 10.87
CA SER A 48 21.86 3.48 10.78
C SER A 48 22.25 4.05 9.41
N THR A 49 23.23 4.95 9.37
CA THR A 49 23.76 5.52 8.12
C THR A 49 24.72 4.58 7.38
N ALA A 50 24.89 3.32 7.83
CA ALA A 50 25.78 2.35 7.20
C ALA A 50 25.36 1.94 5.77
N LYS A 51 24.08 2.08 5.43
CA LYS A 51 23.52 1.76 4.11
C LYS A 51 22.96 3.02 3.43
N PRO A 52 22.96 3.09 2.07
CA PRO A 52 22.27 4.14 1.33
C PRO A 52 20.79 4.24 1.70
N PHE A 53 20.19 5.43 1.55
CA PHE A 53 18.78 5.68 1.90
C PHE A 53 17.82 4.68 1.23
N ALA A 54 17.96 4.45 -0.08
CA ALA A 54 17.11 3.52 -0.82
C ALA A 54 17.13 2.10 -0.21
N GLN A 55 18.31 1.60 0.15
CA GLN A 55 18.44 0.27 0.75
C GLN A 55 17.81 0.21 2.16
N ARG A 56 17.84 1.30 2.94
CA ARG A 56 17.13 1.36 4.23
C ARG A 56 15.62 1.33 4.06
N MET A 57 15.10 1.98 3.01
CA MET A 57 13.67 1.93 2.69
C MET A 57 13.27 0.52 2.28
N ASP A 58 14.08 -0.14 1.44
CA ASP A 58 13.86 -1.54 1.04
C ASP A 58 13.89 -2.49 2.25
N ASP A 59 14.86 -2.32 3.16
CA ASP A 59 14.96 -3.10 4.39
C ASP A 59 13.72 -2.90 5.28
N ALA A 60 13.27 -1.65 5.49
CA ALA A 60 12.08 -1.35 6.30
C ALA A 60 10.80 -1.96 5.70
N MET A 61 10.63 -1.86 4.38
CA MET A 61 9.51 -2.49 3.68
C MET A 61 9.58 -4.02 3.76
N ALA A 62 10.77 -4.61 3.65
CA ALA A 62 10.94 -6.06 3.76
C ALA A 62 10.58 -6.58 5.17
N VAL A 63 10.95 -5.86 6.23
CA VAL A 63 10.57 -6.18 7.61
C VAL A 63 9.05 -6.07 7.80
N MET A 64 8.44 -4.98 7.31
CA MET A 64 6.98 -4.79 7.33
C MET A 64 6.26 -5.96 6.64
N ASP A 65 6.68 -6.30 5.41
CA ASP A 65 6.13 -7.40 4.62
C ASP A 65 6.24 -8.75 5.36
N ALA A 66 7.39 -9.02 5.98
CA ALA A 66 7.61 -10.24 6.75
C ALA A 66 6.71 -10.29 7.98
N GLY A 67 6.58 -9.18 8.71
CA GLY A 67 5.70 -9.05 9.86
C GLY A 67 4.23 -9.25 9.49
N MET A 68 3.77 -8.64 8.39
CA MET A 68 2.41 -8.82 7.89
C MET A 68 2.13 -10.28 7.51
N ARG A 69 3.05 -10.95 6.80
CA ARG A 69 2.88 -12.38 6.47
C ARG A 69 2.88 -13.29 7.69
N ALA A 70 3.53 -12.88 8.78
CA ALA A 70 3.59 -13.64 10.03
C ALA A 70 2.48 -13.27 11.02
N ALA A 71 1.61 -12.31 10.69
CA ALA A 71 0.53 -11.90 11.57
C ALA A 71 -0.42 -13.07 11.86
N ALA A 72 -0.80 -13.22 13.13
CA ALA A 72 -1.66 -14.32 13.56
C ALA A 72 -3.09 -14.09 13.07
N MET A 73 -3.44 -14.60 11.89
CA MET A 73 -4.81 -14.49 11.37
C MET A 73 -5.71 -15.57 11.98
N ASN A 74 -6.94 -15.21 12.31
CA ASN A 74 -7.94 -16.13 12.87
C ASN A 74 -9.29 -16.10 12.13
N GLY A 75 -9.46 -15.24 11.12
CA GLY A 75 -10.67 -15.12 10.31
C GLY A 75 -11.70 -14.13 10.86
N GLU A 76 -11.52 -13.59 12.06
CA GLU A 76 -12.35 -12.51 12.58
C GLU A 76 -11.87 -11.17 12.03
N PRO A 77 -12.71 -10.39 11.31
CA PRO A 77 -12.27 -9.20 10.60
C PRO A 77 -11.53 -8.18 11.46
N ASP A 78 -12.05 -7.90 12.66
CA ASP A 78 -11.45 -6.92 13.59
C ASP A 78 -10.09 -7.39 14.09
N HIS A 79 -9.97 -8.67 14.41
CA HIS A 79 -8.71 -9.25 14.87
C HIS A 79 -7.66 -9.24 13.77
N ASP A 80 -8.03 -9.69 12.57
CA ASP A 80 -7.12 -9.79 11.44
C ASP A 80 -6.66 -8.39 10.99
N PHE A 81 -7.54 -7.39 11.01
CA PHE A 81 -7.18 -6.00 10.79
C PHE A 81 -6.13 -5.53 11.80
N VAL A 82 -6.39 -5.69 13.10
CA VAL A 82 -5.49 -5.22 14.16
C VAL A 82 -4.14 -5.96 14.11
N ALA A 83 -4.16 -7.27 13.91
CA ALA A 83 -2.96 -8.10 13.83
C ALA A 83 -2.09 -7.75 12.60
N MET A 84 -2.69 -7.42 11.46
CA MET A 84 -1.97 -6.95 10.26
C MET A 84 -1.47 -5.50 10.41
N MET A 85 -2.24 -4.65 11.09
CA MET A 85 -1.96 -3.23 11.12
C MET A 85 -0.79 -2.89 12.06
N ILE A 86 -0.50 -3.72 13.06
CA ILE A 86 0.69 -3.58 13.91
C ILE A 86 2.00 -3.61 13.10
N PRO A 87 2.34 -4.65 12.32
CA PRO A 87 3.56 -4.67 11.52
C PRO A 87 3.53 -3.63 10.40
N HIS A 88 2.36 -3.32 9.82
CA HIS A 88 2.23 -2.22 8.85
C HIS A 88 2.67 -0.88 9.46
N HIS A 89 2.20 -0.57 10.67
CA HIS A 89 2.56 0.66 11.37
C HIS A 89 4.03 0.69 11.78
N GLN A 90 4.58 -0.47 12.18
CA GLN A 90 5.99 -0.60 12.48
C GLN A 90 6.87 -0.26 11.25
N GLY A 91 6.46 -0.69 10.05
CA GLY A 91 7.11 -0.32 8.79
C GLY A 91 7.15 1.19 8.57
N ALA A 92 6.04 1.90 8.80
CA ALA A 92 5.97 3.36 8.68
C ALA A 92 6.90 4.07 9.67
N ILE A 93 6.96 3.59 10.92
CA ILE A 93 7.89 4.10 11.94
C ILE A 93 9.35 3.93 11.48
N ASP A 94 9.68 2.77 10.91
CA ASP A 94 11.05 2.46 10.50
C ASP A 94 11.49 3.27 9.28
N MET A 95 10.59 3.48 8.31
CA MET A 95 10.82 4.42 7.20
C MET A 95 10.99 5.87 7.69
N ALA A 96 10.17 6.32 8.65
CA ALA A 96 10.31 7.66 9.24
C ALA A 96 11.65 7.84 9.96
N LYS A 97 12.10 6.82 10.72
CA LYS A 97 13.43 6.81 11.33
C LYS A 97 14.53 6.85 10.28
N ALA A 98 14.39 6.12 9.17
CA ALA A 98 15.34 6.14 8.07
C ALA A 98 15.49 7.56 7.50
N LEU A 99 14.38 8.26 7.25
CA LEU A 99 14.39 9.63 6.74
C LEU A 99 15.11 10.61 7.70
N LEU A 100 14.87 10.49 9.02
CA LEU A 100 15.44 11.40 10.02
C LEU A 100 16.98 11.39 10.09
N LEU A 101 17.63 10.36 9.55
CA LEU A 101 19.09 10.26 9.46
C LEU A 101 19.68 11.18 8.38
N ASP A 102 18.94 11.48 7.31
CA ASP A 102 19.44 12.22 6.14
C ASP A 102 18.82 13.61 6.02
N THR A 103 17.54 13.76 6.36
CA THR A 103 16.82 15.01 6.11
C THR A 103 17.24 16.12 7.07
N ARG A 104 17.50 17.30 6.50
CA ARG A 104 17.71 18.57 7.20
C ARG A 104 16.51 19.51 7.07
N ASP A 105 15.51 19.12 6.28
CA ASP A 105 14.31 19.92 6.06
C ASP A 105 13.43 19.89 7.33
N PRO A 106 13.14 21.04 7.95
CA PRO A 106 12.40 21.08 9.21
C PRO A 106 10.95 20.58 9.07
N GLU A 107 10.31 20.77 7.92
CA GLU A 107 8.94 20.30 7.67
C GLU A 107 8.92 18.77 7.61
N LEU A 108 9.83 18.17 6.85
CA LEU A 108 9.93 16.71 6.75
C LEU A 108 10.36 16.05 8.06
N ARG A 109 11.18 16.73 8.87
CA ARG A 109 11.53 16.26 10.22
C ARG A 109 10.32 16.23 11.14
N ASN A 110 9.51 17.29 11.11
CA ASN A 110 8.28 17.36 11.90
C ASN A 110 7.28 16.28 11.46
N LEU A 111 7.11 16.08 10.15
CA LEU A 111 6.27 15.01 9.61
C LEU A 111 6.74 13.62 10.10
N ALA A 112 8.03 13.31 9.97
CA ALA A 112 8.57 12.02 10.38
C ALA A 112 8.42 11.78 11.90
N GLN A 113 8.66 12.80 12.72
CA GLN A 113 8.47 12.70 14.16
C GLN A 113 6.99 12.53 14.55
N GLY A 114 6.08 13.17 13.81
CA GLY A 114 4.64 12.96 13.93
C GLY A 114 4.25 11.51 13.65
N ILE A 115 4.66 10.97 12.49
CA ILE A 115 4.43 9.57 12.11
C ILE A 115 4.93 8.62 13.20
N ILE A 116 6.15 8.83 13.71
CA ILE A 116 6.70 7.98 14.78
C ILE A 116 5.81 8.01 16.02
N THR A 117 5.39 9.20 16.44
CA THR A 117 4.61 9.38 17.67
C THR A 117 3.23 8.75 17.55
N ASP A 118 2.51 9.07 16.48
CA ASP A 118 1.13 8.66 16.27
C ASP A 118 1.04 7.15 16.05
N GLN A 119 1.89 6.60 15.19
CA GLN A 119 1.85 5.17 14.90
C GLN A 119 2.34 4.30 16.07
N GLN A 120 3.22 4.83 16.93
CA GLN A 120 3.53 4.16 18.20
C GLN A 120 2.34 4.15 19.17
N ASN A 121 1.55 5.23 19.22
CA ASN A 121 0.31 5.26 20.01
C ASN A 121 -0.71 4.25 19.48
N GLU A 122 -0.88 4.18 18.16
CA GLU A 122 -1.80 3.25 17.48
C GLU A 122 -1.38 1.79 17.68
N ILE A 123 -0.07 1.48 17.60
CA ILE A 123 0.43 0.14 17.93
C ILE A 123 0.08 -0.24 19.38
N ARG A 124 0.28 0.67 20.35
CA ARG A 124 -0.10 0.40 21.75
C ARG A 124 -1.58 0.16 21.92
N LEU A 125 -2.41 0.95 21.24
CA LEU A 125 -3.87 0.78 21.23
C LEU A 125 -4.25 -0.61 20.71
N MET A 126 -3.69 -0.99 19.56
CA MET A 126 -3.93 -2.27 18.88
C MET A 126 -3.47 -3.46 19.71
N GLN A 127 -2.28 -3.40 20.31
CA GLN A 127 -1.78 -4.42 21.23
C GLN A 127 -2.67 -4.55 22.46
N ALA A 128 -3.11 -3.43 23.04
CA ALA A 128 -4.03 -3.44 24.17
C ALA A 128 -5.41 -4.02 23.78
N TRP A 129 -5.87 -3.77 22.55
CA TRP A 129 -7.08 -4.37 22.02
C TRP A 129 -6.95 -5.90 21.90
N LEU A 130 -5.88 -6.41 21.30
CA LEU A 130 -5.64 -7.87 21.20
C LEU A 130 -5.56 -8.55 22.57
N ALA A 131 -4.93 -7.90 23.55
CA ALA A 131 -4.83 -8.43 24.91
C ALA A 131 -6.20 -8.56 25.61
N ARG A 132 -7.17 -7.69 25.29
CA ARG A 132 -8.54 -7.74 25.84
C ARG A 132 -9.47 -8.68 25.06
N HIS A 133 -9.09 -9.08 23.86
CA HIS A 133 -9.88 -9.96 22.99
C HIS A 133 -9.10 -11.24 22.66
N PRO A 134 -8.70 -12.03 23.67
CA PRO A 134 -7.99 -13.27 23.42
C PRO A 134 -8.89 -14.25 22.64
N LYS A 135 -8.26 -15.07 21.80
CA LYS A 135 -8.92 -16.17 21.09
C LYS A 135 -9.86 -16.95 22.03
N PRO A 136 -11.12 -17.20 21.66
CA PRO A 136 -11.96 -18.14 22.38
C PRO A 136 -11.27 -19.51 22.42
N ALA A 137 -11.16 -20.12 23.60
CA ALA A 137 -10.55 -21.44 23.73
C ALA A 137 -11.24 -22.42 22.76
N PRO A 138 -10.51 -23.30 22.06
CA PRO A 138 -11.12 -24.30 21.20
C PRO A 138 -12.17 -25.10 22.00
N GLY A 139 -13.43 -25.02 21.58
CA GLY A 139 -14.55 -25.76 22.21
C GLY A 139 -15.49 -24.93 23.09
N LEU A 140 -15.25 -23.63 23.30
CA LEU A 140 -16.27 -22.73 23.83
C LEU A 140 -16.99 -22.09 22.66
N ASN A 141 -18.12 -22.65 22.24
CA ASN A 141 -19.06 -21.92 21.37
C ASN A 141 -19.49 -20.65 22.11
N PRO A 142 -19.11 -19.45 21.66
CA PRO A 142 -19.81 -18.27 22.14
C PRO A 142 -21.24 -18.35 21.56
N ALA A 143 -22.24 -18.22 22.42
CA ALA A 143 -23.61 -18.04 21.98
C ALA A 143 -23.64 -16.89 20.94
N PRO A 144 -24.47 -16.97 19.88
CA PRO A 144 -24.52 -15.93 18.87
C PRO A 144 -24.76 -14.59 19.57
N ALA A 145 -23.78 -13.68 19.42
CA ALA A 145 -23.94 -12.32 19.90
C ALA A 145 -25.07 -11.71 19.08
N ASP A 146 -26.19 -11.43 19.74
CA ASP A 146 -27.31 -10.69 19.16
C ASP A 146 -26.77 -9.37 18.60
N SER A 147 -26.84 -9.24 17.29
CA SER A 147 -26.49 -8.03 16.56
C SER A 147 -27.51 -6.93 16.89
N ARG A 148 -27.05 -5.88 17.58
CA ARG A 148 -27.71 -4.58 17.63
C ARG A 148 -26.92 -3.56 16.84
#